data_AF-Q23BS2-F1
#
_entry.id   AF-Q23BS2-F1
#
_cell.length_a   1.000
_cell.length_b   1.000
_cell.length_c   1.000
_cell.angle_alpha   90.00
_cell.angle_beta   90.00
_cell.angle_gamma   90.00
#
_symmetry.space_group_name_H-M   'P 1'
#
loop_
_entity.id
_entity.type
_entity.pdbx_description
1 polymer ?
#
loop_
_entity_poly.entity_id
_entity_poly.type
_entity_poly.pdbx_seq_one_letter_code
_entity_poly.pdbx_strand_id
1 'polypeptide(L)'
;MSDIKHLSELESNHSIQKIAELDRIYIKKSYIYVACNDAYTIYGIHKLLNNEEYDPIAIFYIAEYSTKCSRRCGYGDCRQFKLLVSDTSEKQKNETFQKNVFIEFDRPQRCTFCYFKRPEMSVNVKINDINIYVGKIVMPFKYFYCPMAIEAYDVNNKLKYSIKDTFCRCIIFCGGCKCKKTCKEDYFKLYDKNQKELIPIKSKAYDCEKSCLHSIYDKITEFPQGAQTQDKILLIATIIMHDLTYLEMPFEKRRVGYNMN
;
A
#
# COMPACT_ATOMS: atom_id res chain seq x y z
N MET A 1 -4.68 -21.75 -22.38
CA MET A 1 -3.57 -22.72 -22.27
C MET A 1 -2.19 -22.06 -22.04
N SER A 2 -2.05 -20.72 -22.01
CA SER A 2 -0.79 -20.05 -21.59
C SER A 2 -0.63 -19.94 -20.07
N ASP A 3 -1.70 -20.08 -19.29
CA ASP A 3 -1.66 -19.79 -17.83
C ASP A 3 -0.86 -20.80 -17.00
N ILE A 4 -0.75 -22.07 -17.44
CA ILE A 4 -0.16 -23.13 -16.59
C ILE A 4 1.37 -23.02 -16.51
N LYS A 5 2.06 -22.67 -17.61
CA LYS A 5 3.53 -22.52 -17.60
C LYS A 5 3.99 -21.37 -16.70
N HIS A 6 3.28 -20.25 -16.74
CA HIS A 6 3.63 -19.08 -15.95
C HIS A 6 3.34 -19.25 -14.46
N LEU A 7 2.38 -20.10 -14.08
CA LEU A 7 2.14 -20.48 -12.68
C LEU A 7 3.31 -21.28 -12.11
N SER A 8 3.84 -22.29 -12.83
CA SER A 8 5.00 -23.05 -12.36
C SER A 8 6.27 -22.20 -12.24
N GLU A 9 6.46 -21.23 -13.14
CA GLU A 9 7.58 -20.27 -13.05
C GLU A 9 7.43 -19.36 -11.83
N LEU A 10 6.21 -18.93 -11.52
CA LEU A 10 5.90 -18.12 -10.34
C LEU A 10 6.21 -18.85 -9.04
N GLU A 11 5.87 -20.13 -8.95
CA GLU A 11 6.15 -20.97 -7.79
C GLU A 11 7.64 -21.29 -7.61
N SER A 12 8.43 -21.22 -8.69
CA SER A 12 9.89 -21.48 -8.64
C SER A 12 10.72 -20.28 -8.17
N ASN A 13 10.15 -19.07 -8.16
CA ASN A 13 10.88 -17.87 -7.77
C ASN A 13 11.01 -17.77 -6.23
N HIS A 14 12.25 -17.73 -5.73
CA HIS A 14 12.54 -17.68 -4.29
C HIS A 14 11.88 -16.49 -3.57
N SER A 15 11.87 -15.29 -4.18
CA SER A 15 11.24 -14.10 -3.58
C SER A 15 9.72 -14.23 -3.51
N ILE A 16 9.10 -14.93 -4.46
CA ILE A 16 7.67 -15.24 -4.45
C ILE A 16 7.34 -16.32 -3.41
N GLN A 17 8.19 -17.34 -3.26
CA GLN A 17 8.04 -18.36 -2.22
C GLN A 17 8.05 -17.74 -0.82
N LYS A 18 8.94 -16.76 -0.57
CA LYS A 18 8.92 -15.99 0.68
C LYS A 18 7.57 -15.37 0.97
N ILE A 19 6.81 -14.92 -0.04
CA ILE A 19 5.44 -14.38 0.15
C ILE A 19 4.44 -15.52 0.41
N ALA A 20 4.58 -16.63 -0.32
CA ALA A 20 3.72 -17.81 -0.18
C ALA A 20 3.72 -18.35 1.25
N GLU A 21 4.85 -18.30 1.94
CA GLU A 21 5.04 -18.80 3.31
C GLU A 21 4.54 -17.86 4.41
N LEU A 22 4.13 -16.63 4.08
CA LEU A 22 3.71 -15.66 5.10
C LEU A 22 2.26 -15.86 5.48
N ASP A 23 2.00 -16.00 6.77
CA ASP A 23 0.64 -16.00 7.32
C ASP A 23 0.22 -14.60 7.78
N ARG A 24 1.16 -13.83 8.32
CA ARG A 24 0.94 -12.50 8.91
C ARG A 24 2.11 -11.58 8.59
N ILE A 25 1.82 -10.31 8.36
CA ILE A 25 2.84 -9.31 8.02
C ILE A 25 2.70 -8.02 8.83
N TYR A 26 3.84 -7.40 9.05
CA TYR A 26 3.97 -6.03 9.51
C TYR A 26 4.52 -5.17 8.37
N ILE A 27 3.78 -4.14 7.97
CA ILE A 27 4.16 -3.20 6.92
C ILE A 27 4.65 -1.93 7.60
N LYS A 28 5.96 -1.73 7.59
CA LYS A 28 6.60 -0.55 8.16
C LYS A 28 6.75 0.53 7.11
N LYS A 29 6.14 1.69 7.31
CA LYS A 29 6.28 2.83 6.41
C LYS A 29 7.45 3.72 6.84
N SER A 30 8.20 4.23 5.88
CA SER A 30 9.26 5.22 6.10
C SER A 30 9.33 6.20 4.94
N TYR A 31 9.96 7.36 5.16
CA TYR A 31 10.23 8.35 4.12
C TYR A 31 11.73 8.48 3.93
N ILE A 32 12.18 8.46 2.67
CA ILE A 32 13.58 8.72 2.33
C ILE A 32 13.66 10.11 1.71
N TYR A 33 14.40 11.01 2.36
CA TYR A 33 14.62 12.38 1.90
C TYR A 33 15.83 12.43 0.98
N VAL A 34 15.65 12.91 -0.24
CA VAL A 34 16.71 13.02 -1.26
C VAL A 34 17.26 14.44 -1.32
N ALA A 35 16.41 15.45 -1.08
CA ALA A 35 16.78 16.86 -1.06
C ALA A 35 15.82 17.64 -0.15
N CYS A 36 16.11 18.92 0.11
CA CYS A 36 15.43 19.78 1.11
C CYS A 36 13.90 19.84 1.04
N ASN A 37 13.26 19.38 -0.04
CA ASN A 37 11.81 19.27 -0.11
C ASN A 37 11.33 18.05 -0.94
N ASP A 38 12.16 17.05 -1.18
CA ASP A 38 11.73 15.84 -1.90
C ASP A 38 11.97 14.60 -1.05
N ALA A 39 10.90 13.86 -0.82
CA ALA A 39 10.91 12.60 -0.14
C ALA A 39 10.04 11.61 -0.93
N TYR A 40 10.41 10.35 -0.88
CA TYR A 40 9.59 9.27 -1.41
C TYR A 40 9.29 8.25 -0.30
N THR A 41 8.17 7.56 -0.46
CA THR A 41 7.74 6.54 0.49
C THR A 41 8.45 5.22 0.21
N ILE A 42 8.87 4.54 1.27
CA ILE A 42 9.30 3.15 1.25
C ILE A 42 8.54 2.35 2.30
N TYR A 43 8.15 1.13 1.94
CA TYR A 43 7.54 0.17 2.85
C TYR A 43 8.47 -1.03 3.03
N GLY A 44 8.80 -1.36 4.28
CA GLY A 44 9.41 -2.64 4.62
C GLY A 44 8.33 -3.65 4.96
N ILE A 45 8.38 -4.83 4.35
CA ILE A 45 7.50 -5.95 4.69
C ILE A 45 8.25 -6.88 5.63
N HIS A 46 7.74 -7.02 6.84
CA HIS A 46 8.36 -7.78 7.91
C HIS A 46 7.49 -8.96 8.31
N LYS A 47 8.12 -10.04 8.75
CA LYS A 47 7.42 -11.15 9.38
C LYS A 47 6.90 -10.70 10.74
N LEU A 48 5.62 -10.95 11.01
CA LEU A 48 5.05 -10.68 12.32
C LEU A 48 5.34 -11.87 13.25
N LEU A 49 5.96 -11.62 14.40
CA LEU A 49 6.38 -12.66 15.36
C LEU A 49 5.27 -12.97 16.39
N ASN A 50 4.57 -11.93 16.83
CA ASN A 50 3.39 -12.02 17.69
C ASN A 50 2.43 -10.86 17.38
N ASN A 51 1.44 -10.57 18.21
CA ASN A 51 0.43 -9.57 17.87
C ASN A 51 0.95 -8.13 17.66
N GLU A 52 2.14 -7.80 18.18
CA GLU A 52 2.69 -6.44 18.08
C GLU A 52 4.18 -6.37 17.70
N GLU A 53 4.93 -7.46 17.88
CA GLU A 53 6.35 -7.55 17.55
C GLU A 53 6.55 -8.17 16.17
N TYR A 54 7.54 -7.64 15.46
CA TYR A 54 7.91 -8.06 14.12
C TYR A 54 9.42 -8.26 14.02
N ASP A 55 9.85 -9.08 13.07
CA ASP A 55 11.26 -9.26 12.76
C ASP A 55 11.84 -7.94 12.23
N PRO A 56 12.87 -7.34 12.87
CA PRO A 56 13.45 -6.09 12.41
C PRO A 56 14.05 -6.18 10.99
N ILE A 57 14.37 -7.37 10.52
CA ILE A 57 14.84 -7.62 9.16
C ILE A 57 13.61 -7.68 8.23
N ALA A 58 13.58 -6.80 7.23
CA ALA A 58 12.53 -6.85 6.22
C ALA A 58 12.77 -8.03 5.29
N ILE A 59 11.69 -8.71 4.90
CA ILE A 59 11.68 -9.77 3.90
C ILE A 59 11.92 -9.16 2.51
N PHE A 60 11.28 -8.01 2.24
CA PHE A 60 11.49 -7.21 1.05
C PHE A 60 11.06 -5.77 1.28
N TYR A 61 11.49 -4.88 0.38
CA TYR A 61 11.14 -3.47 0.40
C TYR A 61 10.33 -3.07 -0.82
N ILE A 62 9.44 -2.09 -0.64
CA ILE A 62 8.59 -1.53 -1.68
C ILE A 62 8.86 -0.03 -1.75
N ALA A 63 9.51 0.43 -2.80
CA ALA A 63 9.89 1.82 -2.95
C ALA A 63 9.04 2.52 -4.01
N GLU A 64 8.63 3.76 -3.73
CA GLU A 64 7.84 4.59 -4.63
C GLU A 64 8.71 5.32 -5.66
N TYR A 65 8.61 4.98 -6.94
CA TYR A 65 9.32 5.58 -8.08
C TYR A 65 8.55 6.71 -8.80
N SER A 66 7.53 7.29 -8.16
CA SER A 66 6.80 8.45 -8.73
C SER A 66 7.72 9.64 -9.00
N THR A 67 7.28 10.56 -9.84
CA THR A 67 7.97 11.85 -10.00
C THR A 67 7.65 12.78 -8.83
N LYS A 68 8.53 13.77 -8.59
CA LYS A 68 8.28 14.83 -7.61
C LYS A 68 6.98 15.59 -7.89
N CYS A 69 6.67 15.84 -9.16
CA CYS A 69 5.44 16.51 -9.59
C CYS A 69 4.21 15.66 -9.21
N SER A 70 4.22 14.36 -9.50
CA SER A 70 3.12 13.45 -9.15
C SER A 70 2.85 13.42 -7.63
N ARG A 71 3.90 13.44 -6.81
CA ARG A 71 3.78 13.46 -5.33
C ARG A 71 3.22 14.76 -4.78
N ARG A 72 3.54 15.90 -5.39
CA ARG A 72 3.18 17.23 -4.87
C ARG A 72 1.87 17.76 -5.43
N CYS A 73 1.68 17.62 -6.73
CA CYS A 73 0.59 18.27 -7.46
C CYS A 73 -0.64 17.36 -7.58
N GLY A 74 -0.46 16.04 -7.47
CA GLY A 74 -1.54 15.08 -7.57
C GLY A 74 -2.22 14.81 -6.22
N TYR A 75 -3.55 14.87 -6.19
CA TYR A 75 -4.33 14.31 -5.08
C TYR A 75 -4.14 12.79 -5.03
N GLY A 76 -4.11 12.19 -3.84
CA GLY A 76 -3.87 10.76 -3.66
C GLY A 76 -4.79 9.87 -4.51
N ASP A 77 -6.01 10.32 -4.77
CA ASP A 77 -7.03 9.62 -5.56
C ASP A 77 -6.83 9.73 -7.07
N CYS A 78 -6.03 10.68 -7.56
CA CYS A 78 -5.76 10.91 -8.98
C CYS A 78 -4.28 10.80 -9.35
N ARG A 79 -3.38 10.78 -8.36
CA ARG A 79 -1.94 10.80 -8.59
C ARG A 79 -1.47 9.47 -9.19
N GLN A 80 -0.54 9.61 -10.13
CA GLN A 80 0.26 8.48 -10.59
C GLN A 80 1.22 8.05 -9.48
N PHE A 81 1.37 6.75 -9.32
CA PHE A 81 2.52 6.20 -8.61
C PHE A 81 2.94 4.86 -9.22
N LYS A 82 4.25 4.66 -9.23
CA LYS A 82 4.89 3.39 -9.58
C LYS A 82 5.62 2.91 -8.34
N LEU A 83 5.38 1.67 -7.91
CA LEU A 83 6.04 1.06 -6.77
C LEU A 83 6.79 -0.18 -7.26
N LEU A 84 8.04 -0.30 -6.85
CA LEU A 84 8.86 -1.47 -7.17
C LEU A 84 9.15 -2.23 -5.89
N VAL A 85 8.93 -3.55 -5.94
CA VAL A 85 9.20 -4.46 -4.83
C VAL A 85 10.51 -5.20 -5.10
N SER A 86 11.46 -5.08 -4.18
CA SER A 86 12.79 -5.66 -4.32
C SER A 86 13.13 -6.56 -3.14
N ASP A 87 13.71 -7.72 -3.46
CA ASP A 87 14.27 -8.67 -2.48
C ASP A 87 15.74 -8.32 -2.22
N THR A 88 15.95 -7.12 -1.69
CA THR A 88 17.27 -6.63 -1.29
C THR A 88 17.22 -6.19 0.16
N SER A 89 18.37 -6.16 0.83
CA SER A 89 18.51 -5.54 2.16
C SER A 89 18.56 -4.01 2.08
N GLU A 90 18.76 -3.44 0.89
CA GLU A 90 18.93 -2.01 0.69
C GLU A 90 17.60 -1.24 0.67
N LYS A 91 17.52 -0.18 1.48
CA LYS A 91 16.31 0.66 1.62
C LYS A 91 16.25 1.81 0.62
N GLN A 92 17.24 1.99 -0.24
CA GLN A 92 17.34 3.17 -1.09
C GLN A 92 17.18 2.78 -2.55
N LYS A 93 16.63 3.72 -3.33
CA LYS A 93 16.59 3.62 -4.79
C LYS A 93 18.01 3.69 -5.33
N ASN A 94 18.54 2.55 -5.75
CA ASN A 94 19.83 2.46 -6.44
C ASN A 94 19.78 1.31 -7.45
N GLU A 95 20.91 1.03 -8.09
CA GLU A 95 21.02 -0.04 -9.07
C GLU A 95 20.77 -1.42 -8.47
N THR A 96 21.26 -1.69 -7.26
CA THR A 96 21.04 -2.96 -6.55
C THR A 96 19.55 -3.19 -6.34
N PHE A 97 18.81 -2.18 -5.88
CA PHE A 97 17.36 -2.27 -5.71
C PHE A 97 16.67 -2.59 -7.04
N GLN A 98 17.00 -1.87 -8.11
CA GLN A 98 16.36 -2.08 -9.41
C GLN A 98 16.64 -3.46 -10.03
N LYS A 99 17.85 -3.98 -9.85
CA LYS A 99 18.24 -5.32 -10.34
C LYS A 99 17.52 -6.45 -9.62
N ASN A 100 17.06 -6.23 -8.39
CA ASN A 100 16.40 -7.24 -7.56
C ASN A 100 14.87 -7.05 -7.50
N VAL A 101 14.28 -6.30 -8.44
CA VAL A 101 12.83 -6.08 -8.51
C VAL A 101 12.12 -7.32 -9.04
N PHE A 102 11.14 -7.81 -8.28
CA PHE A 102 10.35 -8.99 -8.65
C PHE A 102 8.83 -8.73 -8.67
N ILE A 103 8.35 -7.58 -8.17
CA ILE A 103 6.96 -7.13 -8.35
C ILE A 103 6.94 -5.63 -8.70
N GLU A 104 6.03 -5.26 -9.58
CA GLU A 104 5.75 -3.89 -9.97
C GLU A 104 4.27 -3.58 -9.76
N PHE A 105 3.99 -2.52 -9.00
CA PHE A 105 2.66 -1.92 -8.94
C PHE A 105 2.69 -0.62 -9.74
N ASP A 106 1.89 -0.54 -10.80
CA ASP A 106 1.87 0.64 -11.66
C ASP A 106 0.46 1.21 -11.75
N ARG A 107 0.30 2.43 -11.26
CA ARG A 107 -0.92 3.22 -11.33
C ARG A 107 -0.66 4.43 -12.23
N PRO A 108 -1.01 4.39 -13.52
CA PRO A 108 -0.74 5.49 -14.44
C PRO A 108 -1.55 6.74 -14.08
N GLN A 109 -1.08 7.89 -14.56
CA GLN A 109 -1.86 9.12 -14.48
C GLN A 109 -3.08 8.99 -15.40
N ARG A 110 -4.27 9.23 -14.86
CA ARG A 110 -5.47 9.46 -15.68
C ARG A 110 -5.99 10.86 -15.35
N CYS A 111 -6.12 11.70 -16.38
CA CYS A 111 -6.76 12.99 -16.23
C CYS A 111 -8.22 12.75 -15.84
N THR A 112 -8.58 13.09 -14.61
CA THR A 112 -9.93 12.89 -14.06
C THR A 112 -10.86 14.05 -14.39
N PHE A 113 -10.58 14.82 -15.45
CA PHE A 113 -11.56 15.78 -15.98
C PHE A 113 -12.84 14.97 -16.28
N CYS A 114 -13.91 15.29 -15.54
CA CYS A 114 -15.21 14.60 -15.50
C CYS A 114 -15.33 13.30 -14.67
N TYR A 115 -14.43 12.97 -13.73
CA TYR A 115 -14.62 11.90 -12.71
C TYR A 115 -14.91 10.45 -13.21
N PHE A 116 -15.07 10.20 -14.51
CA PHE A 116 -15.57 8.92 -15.04
C PHE A 116 -14.53 7.79 -15.14
N LYS A 117 -13.23 8.09 -15.04
CA LYS A 117 -12.16 7.07 -15.10
C LYS A 117 -11.11 7.30 -14.03
N ARG A 118 -11.36 6.76 -12.83
CA ARG A 118 -10.35 6.73 -11.76
C ARG A 118 -9.16 5.86 -12.21
N PRO A 119 -7.91 6.24 -11.86
CA PRO A 119 -6.75 5.44 -12.24
C PRO A 119 -6.71 4.14 -11.44
N GLU A 120 -6.63 3.04 -12.19
CA GLU A 120 -6.48 1.67 -11.70
C GLU A 120 -5.00 1.37 -11.52
N MET A 121 -4.63 0.60 -10.49
CA MET A 121 -3.27 0.13 -10.29
C MET A 121 -3.15 -1.30 -10.80
N SER A 122 -2.25 -1.52 -11.77
CA SER A 122 -1.88 -2.85 -12.24
C SER A 122 -0.87 -3.49 -11.31
N VAL A 123 -0.93 -4.81 -11.15
CA VAL A 123 -0.01 -5.59 -10.33
C VAL A 123 0.64 -6.65 -11.20
N ASN A 124 1.96 -6.55 -11.38
CA ASN A 124 2.75 -7.45 -12.22
C ASN A 124 3.88 -8.08 -11.42
N VAL A 125 4.08 -9.39 -11.57
CA VAL A 125 5.24 -10.12 -11.06
C VAL A 125 6.28 -10.21 -12.18
N LYS A 126 7.54 -9.94 -11.86
CA LYS A 126 8.67 -10.02 -12.78
C LYS A 126 9.49 -11.26 -12.47
N ILE A 127 9.63 -12.13 -13.46
CA ILE A 127 10.45 -13.34 -13.36
C ILE A 127 11.34 -13.35 -14.60
N ASN A 128 12.63 -13.07 -14.41
CA ASN A 128 13.56 -12.85 -15.50
C ASN A 128 13.01 -11.76 -16.44
N ASP A 129 12.90 -12.04 -17.74
CA ASP A 129 12.37 -11.11 -18.75
C ASP A 129 10.84 -11.18 -18.93
N ILE A 130 10.14 -11.98 -18.11
CA ILE A 130 8.69 -12.18 -18.20
C ILE A 130 7.97 -11.32 -17.17
N ASN A 131 6.98 -10.55 -17.63
CA ASN A 131 6.03 -9.84 -16.78
C ASN A 131 4.70 -10.61 -16.72
N ILE A 132 4.38 -11.15 -15.56
CA ILE A 132 3.14 -11.90 -15.31
C ILE A 132 2.13 -10.97 -14.63
N TYR A 133 1.01 -10.70 -15.31
CA TYR A 133 -0.08 -9.90 -14.74
C TYR A 133 -0.86 -10.70 -13.69
N VAL A 134 -0.90 -10.20 -12.46
CA VAL A 134 -1.59 -10.86 -11.33
C VAL A 134 -3.02 -10.37 -11.19
N GLY A 135 -3.25 -9.08 -11.46
CA GLY A 135 -4.54 -8.45 -11.27
C GLY A 135 -4.44 -6.94 -11.14
N LYS A 136 -5.49 -6.33 -10.60
CA LYS A 136 -5.58 -4.88 -10.45
C LYS A 136 -6.28 -4.45 -9.19
N ILE A 137 -5.90 -3.27 -8.71
CA ILE A 137 -6.56 -2.57 -7.62
C ILE A 137 -7.30 -1.37 -8.18
N VAL A 138 -8.58 -1.26 -7.84
CA VAL A 138 -9.47 -0.22 -8.33
C VAL A 138 -10.04 0.54 -7.14
N MET A 139 -10.22 1.84 -7.34
CA MET A 139 -11.02 2.66 -6.45
C MET A 139 -12.32 2.97 -7.21
N PRO A 140 -13.44 2.30 -6.89
CA PRO A 140 -14.69 2.49 -7.61
C PRO A 140 -15.19 3.94 -7.51
N PHE A 141 -16.04 4.32 -8.46
CA PHE A 141 -16.63 5.65 -8.49
C PHE A 141 -17.48 5.88 -7.22
N LYS A 142 -17.33 7.06 -6.63
CA LYS A 142 -18.09 7.46 -5.45
C LYS A 142 -19.25 8.35 -5.88
N TYR A 143 -20.47 7.91 -5.61
CA TYR A 143 -21.57 8.86 -5.39
C TYR A 143 -21.35 9.54 -4.02
N PHE A 144 -21.85 10.77 -3.86
CA PHE A 144 -21.56 11.70 -2.75
C PHE A 144 -21.73 11.15 -1.31
N TYR A 145 -22.23 9.92 -1.11
CA TYR A 145 -22.55 9.33 0.19
C TYR A 145 -22.06 7.88 0.39
N CYS A 146 -21.24 7.34 -0.52
CA CYS A 146 -20.77 5.95 -0.42
C CYS A 146 -19.47 5.86 0.41
N PRO A 147 -19.32 4.89 1.34
CA PRO A 147 -18.07 4.65 2.04
C PRO A 147 -16.90 4.48 1.07
N MET A 148 -15.72 4.91 1.48
CA MET A 148 -14.54 4.81 0.62
C MET A 148 -14.20 3.33 0.44
N ALA A 149 -14.13 2.87 -0.81
CA ALA A 149 -13.76 1.51 -1.12
C ALA A 149 -12.48 1.47 -1.96
N ILE A 150 -11.66 0.46 -1.72
CA ILE A 150 -10.60 0.00 -2.63
C ILE A 150 -10.81 -1.49 -2.82
N GLU A 151 -10.81 -1.93 -4.07
CA GLU A 151 -11.19 -3.27 -4.49
C GLU A 151 -10.04 -3.92 -5.26
N ALA A 152 -9.73 -5.16 -4.92
CA ALA A 152 -8.72 -5.97 -5.56
C ALA A 152 -9.37 -7.02 -6.45
N TYR A 153 -8.98 -7.05 -7.72
CA TYR A 153 -9.44 -8.00 -8.70
C TYR A 153 -8.29 -8.85 -9.20
N ASP A 154 -8.55 -10.15 -9.39
CA ASP A 154 -7.58 -11.06 -10.00
C ASP A 154 -7.47 -10.88 -11.53
N VAL A 155 -6.60 -11.67 -12.16
CA VAL A 155 -6.41 -11.73 -13.62
C VAL A 155 -7.72 -11.97 -14.40
N ASN A 156 -8.70 -12.64 -13.79
CA ASN A 156 -10.00 -12.92 -14.41
C ASN A 156 -11.04 -11.83 -14.10
N ASN A 157 -10.62 -10.68 -13.55
CA ASN A 157 -11.48 -9.61 -13.06
C ASN A 157 -12.48 -10.07 -11.99
N LYS A 158 -12.17 -11.11 -11.21
CA LYS A 158 -13.00 -11.51 -10.07
C LYS A 158 -12.52 -10.77 -8.82
N LEU A 159 -13.48 -10.18 -8.10
CA LEU A 159 -13.20 -9.52 -6.82
C LEU A 159 -12.60 -10.54 -5.85
N LYS A 160 -11.50 -10.17 -5.20
CA LYS A 160 -10.84 -10.94 -4.15
C LYS A 160 -11.01 -10.29 -2.80
N TYR A 161 -10.70 -9.00 -2.73
CA TYR A 161 -10.72 -8.22 -1.50
C TYR A 161 -11.34 -6.85 -1.71
N SER A 162 -11.95 -6.31 -0.66
CA SER A 162 -12.24 -4.88 -0.59
C SER A 162 -11.91 -4.32 0.78
N ILE A 163 -11.30 -3.14 0.82
CA ILE A 163 -11.17 -2.34 2.04
C ILE A 163 -12.27 -1.28 1.98
N LYS A 164 -13.14 -1.24 2.98
CA LYS A 164 -14.17 -0.21 3.09
C LYS A 164 -14.01 0.60 4.35
N ASP A 165 -14.02 1.91 4.20
CA ASP A 165 -13.93 2.85 5.31
C ASP A 165 -15.21 3.70 5.43
N THR A 166 -15.75 3.75 6.64
CA THR A 166 -16.85 4.66 7.00
C THR A 166 -16.24 6.03 7.29
N PHE A 167 -16.42 6.94 6.34
CA PHE A 167 -15.95 8.32 6.32
C PHE A 167 -16.27 9.05 7.65
N CYS A 168 -15.36 9.01 8.64
CA CYS A 168 -15.34 9.93 9.81
C CYS A 168 -14.24 9.62 10.87
N ARG A 169 -13.21 8.82 10.60
CA ARG A 169 -12.14 8.65 11.61
C ARG A 169 -11.19 9.84 11.56
N CYS A 170 -11.43 10.76 12.50
CA CYS A 170 -10.74 12.00 12.81
C CYS A 170 -9.23 11.89 13.07
N ILE A 171 -8.47 11.05 12.37
CA ILE A 171 -7.00 11.04 12.49
C ILE A 171 -6.43 12.40 12.04
N ILE A 172 -7.05 13.05 11.06
CA ILE A 172 -6.67 14.41 10.62
C ILE A 172 -7.01 15.47 11.67
N PHE A 173 -8.08 15.28 12.46
CA PHE A 173 -8.50 16.22 13.51
C PHE A 173 -7.87 15.96 14.89
N CYS A 174 -7.31 14.77 15.11
CA CYS A 174 -6.55 14.46 16.33
C CYS A 174 -5.07 14.88 16.22
N GLY A 175 -4.63 15.42 15.07
CA GLY A 175 -3.28 15.91 14.79
C GLY A 175 -2.90 17.20 15.52
N GLY A 176 -3.12 17.25 16.84
CA GLY A 176 -2.74 18.38 17.67
C GLY A 176 -3.15 18.30 19.14
N CYS A 177 -3.85 17.25 19.57
CA CYS A 177 -4.34 17.18 20.94
C CYS A 177 -3.63 16.05 21.72
N LYS A 178 -3.34 16.28 23.01
CA LYS A 178 -2.83 15.28 23.98
C LYS A 178 -3.86 14.15 24.26
N CYS A 179 -4.76 13.87 23.33
CA CYS A 179 -5.95 13.08 23.54
C CYS A 179 -5.71 11.58 23.30
N LYS A 180 -5.81 10.82 24.40
CA LYS A 180 -6.29 9.44 24.57
C LYS A 180 -5.71 8.33 23.66
N LYS A 181 -5.47 7.15 24.27
CA LYS A 181 -5.00 5.89 23.63
C LYS A 181 -5.70 5.54 22.31
N THR A 182 -6.94 5.99 22.11
CA THR A 182 -7.77 5.77 20.92
C THR A 182 -7.23 6.38 19.62
N CYS A 183 -6.26 7.30 19.67
CA CYS A 183 -5.65 7.87 18.46
C CYS A 183 -4.42 7.12 17.95
N LYS A 184 -3.91 6.14 18.73
CA LYS A 184 -2.68 5.40 18.39
C LYS A 184 -2.93 4.21 17.47
N GLU A 185 -4.15 3.69 17.46
CA GLU A 185 -4.50 2.49 16.71
C GLU A 185 -5.83 2.69 16.00
N ASP A 186 -5.86 2.35 14.72
CA ASP A 186 -7.06 2.33 13.91
C ASP A 186 -7.21 0.97 13.23
N TYR A 187 -8.42 0.60 12.85
CA TYR A 187 -8.73 -0.69 12.25
C TYR A 187 -9.54 -0.49 10.98
N PHE A 188 -8.98 -0.88 9.85
CA PHE A 188 -9.67 -0.86 8.56
C PHE A 188 -10.34 -2.21 8.32
N LYS A 189 -11.61 -2.17 7.90
CA LYS A 189 -12.37 -3.38 7.59
C LYS A 189 -11.97 -3.94 6.24
N LEU A 190 -11.52 -5.18 6.25
CA LEU A 190 -11.23 -5.98 5.06
C LEU A 190 -12.42 -6.91 4.79
N TYR A 191 -12.83 -7.04 3.54
CA TYR A 191 -13.92 -7.93 3.14
C TYR A 191 -13.46 -8.86 2.01
N ASP A 192 -14.03 -10.06 1.97
CA ASP A 192 -13.81 -11.01 0.88
C ASP A 192 -14.71 -10.71 -0.34
N LYS A 193 -14.62 -11.58 -1.36
CA LYS A 193 -15.45 -11.54 -2.57
C LYS A 193 -16.96 -11.57 -2.32
N ASN A 194 -17.39 -12.16 -1.21
CA ASN A 194 -18.80 -12.28 -0.80
C ASN A 194 -19.23 -11.16 0.15
N GLN A 195 -18.38 -10.13 0.34
CA GLN A 195 -18.61 -9.05 1.29
C GLN A 195 -18.67 -9.51 2.76
N LYS A 196 -18.10 -10.68 3.07
CA LYS A 196 -17.91 -11.14 4.43
C LYS A 196 -16.69 -10.44 5.02
N GLU A 197 -16.86 -9.86 6.20
CA GLU A 197 -15.75 -9.23 6.94
C GLU A 197 -14.69 -10.28 7.28
N LEU A 198 -13.43 -9.96 6.97
CA LEU A 198 -12.23 -10.71 7.26
C LEU A 198 -11.51 -10.09 8.47
N ILE A 199 -10.33 -10.61 8.80
CA ILE A 199 -9.49 -10.05 9.85
C ILE A 199 -9.16 -8.58 9.48
N PRO A 200 -9.45 -7.62 10.37
CA PRO A 200 -9.24 -6.21 10.08
C PRO A 200 -7.74 -5.88 9.98
N ILE A 201 -7.42 -4.87 9.18
CA ILE A 201 -6.05 -4.34 9.08
C ILE A 201 -5.86 -3.35 10.22
N LYS A 202 -4.98 -3.69 11.17
CA LYS A 202 -4.60 -2.78 12.26
C LYS A 202 -3.61 -1.75 11.71
N SER A 203 -3.83 -0.48 12.01
CA SER A 203 -3.02 0.65 11.61
C SER A 203 -2.49 1.35 12.85
N LYS A 204 -1.18 1.38 13.01
CA LYS A 204 -0.51 1.95 14.18
C LYS A 204 0.01 3.34 13.84
N ALA A 205 -0.52 4.34 14.53
CA ALA A 205 -0.04 5.70 14.52
C ALA A 205 0.98 5.91 15.66
N TYR A 206 1.98 6.73 15.42
CA TYR A 206 2.95 7.12 16.45
C TYR A 206 2.45 8.34 17.25
N ASP A 207 3.07 8.63 18.40
CA ASP A 207 2.69 9.78 19.24
C ASP A 207 2.71 11.11 18.48
N CYS A 208 1.85 12.04 18.90
CA CYS A 208 1.55 13.30 18.20
C CYS A 208 2.81 14.11 17.80
N GLU A 209 3.85 14.13 18.64
CA GLU A 209 5.12 14.82 18.36
C GLU A 209 5.87 14.24 17.15
N LYS A 210 5.78 12.91 16.94
CA LYS A 210 6.37 12.23 15.77
C LYS A 210 5.41 12.21 14.58
N SER A 211 4.11 12.10 14.84
CA SER A 211 3.05 12.01 13.82
C SER A 211 2.72 13.33 13.13
N CYS A 212 2.83 14.47 13.81
CA CYS A 212 2.64 15.80 13.19
C CYS A 212 3.74 16.11 12.16
N LEU A 213 4.95 15.57 12.35
CA LEU A 213 6.05 15.72 11.40
C LEU A 213 6.03 14.62 10.32
N HIS A 214 5.55 13.43 10.66
CA HIS A 214 5.55 12.28 9.78
C HIS A 214 4.26 11.48 9.98
N SER A 215 3.28 11.64 9.08
CA SER A 215 2.11 10.75 9.03
C SER A 215 2.57 9.35 8.54
N ILE A 216 3.20 8.61 9.45
CA ILE A 216 3.68 7.24 9.30
C ILE A 216 2.67 6.36 10.03
N TYR A 217 1.95 5.58 9.25
CA TYR A 217 1.01 4.59 9.77
C TYR A 217 1.51 3.21 9.37
N ASP A 218 2.08 2.50 10.32
CA ASP A 218 2.44 1.10 10.10
C ASP A 218 1.17 0.25 10.06
N LYS A 219 1.20 -0.86 9.32
CA LYS A 219 0.04 -1.75 9.17
C LYS A 219 0.39 -3.15 9.65
N ILE A 220 -0.57 -3.80 10.30
CA ILE A 220 -0.50 -5.21 10.67
C ILE A 220 -1.70 -5.87 10.04
N THR A 221 -1.46 -6.97 9.32
CA THR A 221 -2.52 -7.73 8.67
C THR A 221 -2.17 -9.21 8.65
N GLU A 222 -3.21 -10.02 8.56
CA GLU A 222 -3.13 -11.47 8.43
C GLU A 222 -3.70 -11.84 7.07
N PHE A 223 -3.07 -12.80 6.40
CA PHE A 223 -3.61 -13.33 5.17
C PHE A 223 -4.78 -14.27 5.50
N PRO A 224 -5.87 -14.22 4.73
CA PRO A 224 -6.98 -15.16 4.92
C PRO A 224 -6.51 -16.60 4.76
N GLN A 225 -7.12 -17.51 5.53
CA GLN A 225 -6.79 -18.93 5.46
C GLN A 225 -6.96 -19.47 4.03
N GLY A 226 -5.93 -20.15 3.52
CA GLY A 226 -5.93 -20.69 2.15
C GLY A 226 -5.73 -19.64 1.04
N ALA A 227 -5.40 -18.38 1.38
CA ALA A 227 -5.05 -17.37 0.39
C ALA A 227 -3.85 -17.82 -0.43
N GLN A 228 -4.01 -17.78 -1.76
CA GLN A 228 -2.93 -18.10 -2.70
C GLN A 228 -1.90 -16.97 -2.72
N THR A 229 -0.68 -17.25 -3.19
CA THR A 229 0.39 -16.23 -3.26
C THR A 229 -0.02 -14.97 -4.01
N GLN A 230 -0.75 -15.13 -5.11
CA GLN A 230 -1.33 -14.02 -5.88
C GLN A 230 -2.31 -13.19 -5.06
N ASP A 231 -3.16 -13.84 -4.26
CA ASP A 231 -4.09 -13.16 -3.37
C ASP A 231 -3.33 -12.36 -2.29
N LYS A 232 -2.24 -12.93 -1.73
CA LYS A 232 -1.38 -12.23 -0.77
C LYS A 232 -0.73 -10.98 -1.38
N ILE A 233 -0.22 -11.08 -2.61
CA ILE A 233 0.34 -9.94 -3.36
C ILE A 233 -0.73 -8.87 -3.59
N LEU A 234 -1.93 -9.25 -4.01
CA LEU A 234 -3.04 -8.33 -4.21
C LEU A 234 -3.45 -7.64 -2.90
N LEU A 235 -3.48 -8.35 -1.77
CA LEU A 235 -3.79 -7.75 -0.48
C LEU A 235 -2.74 -6.71 -0.06
N ILE A 236 -1.44 -7.01 -0.20
CA ILE A 236 -0.36 -6.05 0.06
C ILE A 236 -0.54 -4.80 -0.82
N ALA A 237 -0.76 -5.00 -2.12
CA ALA A 237 -0.97 -3.90 -3.07
C ALA A 237 -2.20 -3.04 -2.70
N THR A 238 -3.29 -3.67 -2.26
CA THR A 238 -4.52 -3.00 -1.80
C THR A 238 -4.26 -2.11 -0.59
N ILE A 239 -3.52 -2.63 0.40
CA ILE A 239 -3.17 -1.88 1.62
C ILE A 239 -2.30 -0.67 1.30
N ILE A 240 -1.31 -0.85 0.41
CA ILE A 240 -0.42 0.25 0.01
C ILE A 240 -1.18 1.29 -0.80
N MET A 241 -2.03 0.87 -1.74
CA MET A 241 -2.87 1.80 -2.49
C MET A 241 -3.80 2.59 -1.56
N HIS A 242 -4.36 1.95 -0.53
CA HIS A 242 -5.16 2.63 0.50
C HIS A 242 -4.35 3.68 1.25
N ASP A 243 -3.16 3.32 1.72
CA ASP A 243 -2.27 4.23 2.44
C ASP A 243 -1.86 5.44 1.59
N LEU A 244 -1.41 5.20 0.36
CA LEU A 244 -1.00 6.22 -0.60
C LEU A 244 -2.16 7.10 -1.10
N THR A 245 -3.39 6.59 -1.09
CA THR A 245 -4.56 7.34 -1.59
C THR A 245 -5.19 8.20 -0.51
N TYR A 246 -5.31 7.69 0.71
CA TYR A 246 -6.12 8.31 1.76
C TYR A 246 -5.34 8.81 2.98
N LEU A 247 -4.18 8.22 3.28
CA LEU A 247 -3.41 8.56 4.49
C LEU A 247 -2.21 9.47 4.20
N GLU A 248 -1.80 9.60 2.93
CA GLU A 248 -0.78 10.57 2.53
C GLU A 248 -1.37 11.94 2.22
N MET A 249 -1.05 12.93 3.06
CA MET A 249 -1.26 14.34 2.74
C MET A 249 -0.02 14.93 2.04
N PRO A 250 -0.19 15.77 0.99
CA PRO A 250 0.92 16.48 0.35
C PRO A 250 1.71 17.30 1.38
N PHE A 251 3.04 17.24 1.30
CA PHE A 251 3.95 17.87 2.27
C PHE A 251 3.70 19.39 2.44
N GLU A 252 3.32 20.08 1.36
CA GLU A 252 3.06 21.53 1.37
C GLU A 252 1.77 21.92 2.12
N LYS A 253 0.74 21.06 2.10
CA LYS A 253 -0.49 21.28 2.89
C LYS A 253 -0.28 21.05 4.39
N ARG A 254 0.84 20.44 4.80
CA ARG A 254 1.21 20.26 6.22
C ARG A 254 1.79 21.54 6.84
N ARG A 255 2.38 22.44 6.05
CA ARG A 255 2.98 23.70 6.55
C ARG A 255 1.97 24.83 6.72
N VAL A 256 0.88 24.85 5.97
CA VAL A 256 -0.12 25.94 6.03
C VAL A 256 -0.87 25.97 7.38
N GLY A 257 -0.93 24.83 8.09
CA GLY A 257 -1.51 24.76 9.45
C GLY A 257 -0.64 25.36 10.56
N TYR A 258 0.63 25.70 10.28
CA TYR A 258 1.55 26.30 11.27
C TYR A 258 1.54 27.83 11.26
N ASN A 259 0.92 28.48 10.27
CA ASN A 259 0.82 29.94 10.18
C ASN A 259 -0.57 30.47 10.56
N MET A 260 -1.37 29.68 11.28
CA MET A 260 -2.67 30.11 11.83
C MET A 260 -2.70 30.06 13.36
N ASN A 261 -1.62 30.51 14.01
CA ASN A 261 -1.61 30.92 15.42
C ASN A 261 -0.71 32.15 15.57
#